data_AF-A0AAW2M9R5-F1
#
_entry.id   AF-A0AAW2M9R5-F1
#
_cell.length_a   1.000
_cell.length_b   1.000
_cell.length_c   1.000
_cell.angle_alpha   90.00
_cell.angle_beta   90.00
_cell.angle_gamma   90.00
#
_symmetry.space_group_name_H-M   'P 1'
#
loop_
_entity.id
_entity.type
_entity.pdbx_description
1 polymer ?
#
loop_
_entity_poly.entity_id
_entity_poly.type
_entity_poly.pdbx_seq_one_letter_code
_entity_poly.pdbx_strand_id
1 'polypeptide(L)'
;MPISLSQLVHALSIPKPKSHFVHRLMRILIHSGFFIKTDISDDEQNERYWLTPASCLLLRNAPLTVAPLVPLILDPIFTTPFDYVSKWLASEHHYSSPFEMTHGTKLFELAGQELQANRLLNEAIALYLISHMLWVAWKGTNNLRYAAGDMFETIPSADAVFLKVSSEFPHKNAYFVPFLVSLIHMDR
;
A
#
# COMPACT_ATOMS: atom_id res chain seq x y z
N MET A 1 22.62 -2.18 8.22
CA MET A 1 23.96 -2.49 7.66
C MET A 1 23.78 -2.74 6.17
N PRO A 2 24.63 -2.20 5.28
CA PRO A 2 24.46 -2.37 3.84
C PRO A 2 24.73 -3.84 3.48
N ILE A 3 24.00 -4.38 2.49
CA ILE A 3 24.08 -5.79 2.08
C ILE A 3 24.84 -5.93 0.76
N SER A 4 25.75 -6.90 0.66
CA SER A 4 26.44 -7.19 -0.61
C SER A 4 25.54 -8.00 -1.58
N LEU A 5 25.87 -8.00 -2.87
CA LEU A 5 25.15 -8.82 -3.86
C LEU A 5 25.19 -10.31 -3.51
N SER A 6 26.34 -10.83 -3.06
CA SER A 6 26.49 -12.23 -2.67
C SER A 6 25.62 -12.59 -1.47
N GLN A 7 25.55 -11.71 -0.46
CA GLN A 7 24.68 -11.87 0.70
C GLN A 7 23.21 -11.82 0.30
N LEU A 8 22.83 -10.90 -0.61
CA LEU A 8 21.46 -10.78 -1.10
C LEU A 8 21.02 -12.04 -1.87
N VAL A 9 21.83 -12.52 -2.81
CA VAL A 9 21.58 -13.75 -3.57
C VAL A 9 21.45 -14.96 -2.64
N HIS A 10 22.31 -15.05 -1.63
CA HIS A 10 22.25 -16.10 -0.61
C HIS A 10 20.97 -16.00 0.24
N ALA A 11 20.62 -14.81 0.73
CA ALA A 11 19.42 -14.59 1.54
C ALA A 11 18.13 -14.92 0.77
N LEU A 12 18.10 -14.63 -0.53
CA LEU A 12 16.98 -14.98 -1.43
C LEU A 12 17.02 -16.44 -1.90
N SER A 13 18.04 -17.22 -1.51
CA SER A 13 18.25 -18.61 -1.95
C SER A 13 18.27 -18.78 -3.48
N ILE A 14 18.83 -17.79 -4.20
CA ILE A 14 18.85 -17.79 -5.67
C ILE A 14 20.06 -18.60 -6.18
N PRO A 15 19.86 -19.53 -7.14
CA PRO A 15 20.97 -20.28 -7.72
C PRO A 15 22.03 -19.36 -8.34
N LYS A 16 23.32 -19.66 -8.12
CA LYS A 16 24.45 -18.87 -8.64
C LYS A 16 24.35 -18.53 -10.14
N PRO A 17 23.91 -19.41 -11.06
CA PRO A 17 23.78 -19.06 -12.48
C PRO A 17 22.79 -17.92 -12.75
N LYS A 18 21.82 -17.70 -11.84
CA LYS A 18 20.79 -16.66 -11.93
C LYS A 18 21.13 -15.39 -11.13
N SER A 19 22.28 -15.33 -10.47
CA SER A 19 22.70 -14.17 -9.66
C SER A 19 22.76 -12.87 -10.48
N HIS A 20 23.16 -12.97 -11.75
CA HIS A 20 23.25 -11.83 -12.66
C HIS A 20 21.89 -11.15 -12.91
N PHE A 21 20.76 -11.88 -12.81
CA PHE A 21 19.43 -11.28 -12.89
C PHE A 21 19.11 -10.41 -11.67
N VAL A 22 19.56 -10.83 -10.49
CA VAL A 22 19.41 -10.05 -9.25
C VAL A 22 20.20 -8.75 -9.35
N HIS A 23 21.43 -8.81 -9.87
CA HIS A 23 22.23 -7.62 -10.11
C HIS A 23 21.54 -6.63 -11.07
N ARG A 24 21.02 -7.12 -12.20
CA ARG A 24 20.25 -6.29 -13.15
C ARG A 24 19.01 -5.68 -12.50
N LEU A 25 18.27 -6.44 -11.71
CA LEU A 25 17.11 -5.94 -10.97
C LEU A 25 17.52 -4.85 -9.96
N MET A 26 18.58 -5.07 -9.20
CA MET A 26 19.10 -4.08 -8.26
C MET A 26 19.50 -2.79 -8.96
N ARG A 27 20.13 -2.86 -10.15
CA ARG A 27 20.41 -1.66 -10.95
C ARG A 27 19.16 -0.86 -11.30
N ILE A 28 18.08 -1.53 -11.67
CA ILE A 28 16.78 -0.88 -11.95
C ILE A 28 16.25 -0.23 -10.67
N LEU A 29 16.22 -0.97 -9.56
CA LEU A 29 15.69 -0.47 -8.28
C LEU A 29 16.50 0.69 -7.70
N ILE A 30 17.83 0.71 -7.92
CA ILE A 30 18.70 1.85 -7.60
C ILE A 30 18.33 3.04 -8.47
N HIS A 31 18.21 2.84 -9.79
CA HIS A 31 17.83 3.91 -10.71
C HIS A 31 16.43 4.48 -10.39
N SER A 32 15.50 3.63 -9.95
CA SER A 32 14.17 4.03 -9.47
C SER A 32 14.17 4.68 -8.08
N GLY A 33 15.33 4.80 -7.41
CA GLY A 33 15.46 5.47 -6.11
C GLY A 33 15.05 4.66 -4.89
N PHE A 34 14.81 3.36 -5.03
CA PHE A 34 14.52 2.47 -3.89
C PHE A 34 15.78 2.09 -3.11
N PHE A 35 16.93 1.99 -3.77
CA PHE A 35 18.20 1.65 -3.12
C PHE A 35 19.31 2.61 -3.51
N ILE A 36 20.36 2.65 -2.69
CA ILE A 36 21.61 3.34 -2.98
C ILE A 36 22.78 2.36 -2.92
N LYS A 37 23.81 2.59 -3.73
CA LYS A 37 25.09 1.87 -3.68
C LYS A 37 26.02 2.61 -2.70
N THR A 38 26.61 1.90 -1.75
CA THR A 38 27.40 2.49 -0.63
C THR A 38 28.91 2.38 -0.77
N ASP A 39 29.43 2.02 -1.94
CA ASP A 39 30.85 2.10 -2.30
C ASP A 39 30.96 2.41 -3.80
N ILE A 40 31.75 3.40 -4.20
CA ILE A 40 31.84 3.92 -5.59
C ILE A 40 32.97 3.22 -6.38
N SER A 41 33.64 2.22 -5.80
CA SER A 41 34.62 1.44 -6.56
C SER A 41 33.94 0.67 -7.71
N ASP A 42 34.58 0.67 -8.88
CA ASP A 42 34.17 -0.09 -10.08
C ASP A 42 34.33 -1.61 -9.91
N ASP A 43 34.71 -2.06 -8.72
CA ASP A 43 34.86 -3.47 -8.41
C ASP A 43 33.51 -4.07 -8.00
N GLU A 44 32.94 -4.88 -8.90
CA GLU A 44 31.65 -5.57 -8.72
C GLU A 44 31.60 -6.42 -7.44
N GLN A 45 32.75 -6.84 -6.89
CA GLN A 45 32.81 -7.63 -5.65
C GLN A 45 32.55 -6.81 -4.38
N ASN A 46 32.71 -5.49 -4.44
CA ASN A 46 32.54 -4.60 -3.30
C ASN A 46 31.23 -3.80 -3.33
N GLU A 47 30.33 -4.09 -4.28
CA GLU A 47 29.02 -3.43 -4.31
C GLU A 47 28.20 -3.77 -3.06
N ARG A 48 27.76 -2.73 -2.35
CA ARG A 48 26.85 -2.85 -1.23
C ARG A 48 25.62 -1.97 -1.41
N TYR A 49 24.47 -2.50 -1.05
CA TYR A 49 23.18 -1.84 -1.21
C TYR A 49 22.63 -1.39 0.14
N TRP A 50 22.07 -0.19 0.17
CA TRP A 50 21.40 0.38 1.33
C TRP A 50 20.01 0.92 0.95
N LEU A 51 19.11 0.95 1.92
CA LEU A 51 17.71 1.36 1.77
C LEU A 51 17.58 2.89 1.68
N THR A 52 16.73 3.38 0.77
CA THR A 52 16.26 4.77 0.80
C THR A 52 14.97 4.90 1.61
N PRO A 53 14.53 6.13 1.96
CA PRO A 53 13.22 6.34 2.58
C PRO A 53 12.06 5.68 1.81
N ALA A 54 12.12 5.63 0.47
CA ALA A 54 11.11 4.97 -0.35
C ALA A 54 11.06 3.46 -0.10
N SER A 55 12.22 2.78 -0.07
CA SER A 55 12.25 1.35 0.26
C SER A 55 11.90 1.02 1.70
N CYS A 56 12.08 1.97 2.63
CA CYS A 56 11.64 1.80 4.02
C CYS A 56 10.11 1.66 4.12
N LEU A 57 9.35 2.22 3.18
CA LEU A 57 7.90 2.01 3.10
C LEU A 57 7.56 0.54 2.80
N LEU A 58 8.46 -0.24 2.21
CA LEU A 58 8.21 -1.65 1.88
C LEU A 58 8.60 -2.61 3.02
N LEU A 59 9.08 -2.09 4.16
CA LEU A 59 9.46 -2.92 5.30
C LEU A 59 8.22 -3.36 6.08
N ARG A 60 8.07 -4.67 6.33
CA ARG A 60 6.88 -5.25 6.99
C ARG A 60 6.60 -4.72 8.40
N ASN A 61 7.62 -4.21 9.09
CA ASN A 61 7.52 -3.75 10.48
C ASN A 61 7.59 -2.22 10.61
N ALA A 62 7.44 -1.49 9.51
CA ALA A 62 7.45 -0.03 9.52
C ALA A 62 6.04 0.53 9.84
N PRO A 63 5.92 1.62 10.62
CA PRO A 63 4.63 2.20 11.01
C PRO A 63 3.80 2.73 9.85
N LEU A 64 4.43 3.00 8.70
CA LEU A 64 3.77 3.46 7.45
C LEU A 64 4.11 2.51 6.30
N THR A 65 4.07 1.21 6.57
CA THR A 65 4.38 0.21 5.56
C THR A 65 3.32 0.17 4.46
N VAL A 66 3.75 0.25 3.21
CA VAL A 66 2.96 -0.01 2.01
C VAL A 66 3.11 -1.45 1.53
N ALA A 67 3.88 -2.30 2.26
CA ALA A 67 4.07 -3.70 1.91
C ALA A 67 2.75 -4.49 1.71
N PRO A 68 1.67 -4.27 2.49
CA PRO A 68 0.39 -4.93 2.28
C PRO A 68 -0.31 -4.57 0.96
N LEU A 69 0.04 -3.43 0.34
CA LEU A 69 -0.47 -3.06 -0.99
C LEU A 69 0.21 -3.80 -2.13
N VAL A 70 1.42 -4.32 -1.94
CA VAL A 70 2.16 -4.98 -3.02
C VAL A 70 1.40 -6.22 -3.53
N PRO A 71 0.90 -7.12 -2.66
CA PRO A 71 0.02 -8.21 -3.10
C PRO A 71 -1.23 -7.73 -3.82
N LEU A 72 -1.90 -6.68 -3.33
CA LEU A 72 -3.09 -6.10 -3.97
C LEU A 72 -2.80 -5.64 -5.40
N ILE A 73 -1.77 -4.82 -5.58
CA ILE A 73 -1.43 -4.20 -6.88
C ILE A 73 -0.98 -5.26 -7.89
N LEU A 74 -0.40 -6.37 -7.42
CA LEU A 74 0.11 -7.45 -8.27
C LEU A 74 -0.88 -8.61 -8.44
N ASP A 75 -1.98 -8.63 -7.70
CA ASP A 75 -2.98 -9.70 -7.82
C ASP A 75 -3.65 -9.66 -9.21
N PRO A 76 -3.83 -10.81 -9.88
CA PRO A 76 -4.55 -10.90 -11.15
C PRO A 76 -5.91 -10.19 -11.15
N ILE A 77 -6.62 -10.18 -10.03
CA ILE A 77 -7.91 -9.49 -9.90
C ILE A 77 -7.77 -8.00 -10.25
N PHE A 78 -6.65 -7.37 -9.88
CA PHE A 78 -6.40 -5.94 -10.11
C PHE A 78 -5.54 -5.67 -11.34
N THR A 79 -4.69 -6.61 -11.76
CA THR A 79 -3.80 -6.42 -12.91
C THR A 79 -4.46 -6.74 -14.25
N THR A 80 -5.27 -7.80 -14.31
CA THR A 80 -5.92 -8.23 -15.56
C THR A 80 -6.85 -7.19 -16.20
N PRO A 81 -7.59 -6.33 -15.46
CA PRO A 81 -8.37 -5.26 -16.08
C PRO A 81 -7.54 -4.32 -16.97
N PHE A 82 -6.26 -4.10 -16.63
CA PHE A 82 -5.38 -3.22 -17.41
C PHE A 82 -5.07 -3.78 -18.80
N ASP A 83 -5.08 -5.10 -18.98
CA ASP A 83 -4.88 -5.74 -20.29
C ASP A 83 -6.05 -5.49 -21.26
N TYR A 84 -7.23 -5.13 -20.72
CA TYR A 84 -8.46 -4.94 -21.48
C TYR A 84 -8.86 -3.48 -21.65
N VAL A 85 -8.09 -2.51 -21.13
CA VAL A 85 -8.40 -1.07 -21.23
C VAL A 85 -8.66 -0.63 -22.67
N SER A 86 -7.83 -1.09 -23.62
CA SER A 86 -8.04 -0.75 -25.04
C SER A 86 -9.34 -1.32 -25.60
N LYS A 87 -9.70 -2.55 -25.22
CA LYS A 87 -10.95 -3.19 -25.65
C LYS A 87 -12.16 -2.53 -25.01
N TRP A 88 -12.06 -2.17 -23.75
CA TRP A 88 -13.08 -1.43 -23.01
C TRP A 88 -13.37 -0.07 -23.66
N LEU A 89 -12.32 0.72 -23.94
CA LEU A 89 -12.45 2.02 -24.61
C LEU A 89 -13.08 1.92 -26.02
N ALA A 90 -12.83 0.81 -26.72
CA ALA A 90 -13.36 0.58 -28.07
C ALA A 90 -14.74 -0.09 -28.06
N SER A 91 -15.24 -0.54 -26.90
CA SER A 91 -16.50 -1.27 -26.83
C SER A 91 -17.71 -0.33 -26.86
N GLU A 92 -18.76 -0.72 -27.59
CA GLU A 92 -20.06 -0.03 -27.59
C GLU A 92 -20.92 -0.40 -26.36
N HIS A 93 -20.51 -1.42 -25.61
CA HIS A 93 -21.19 -1.84 -24.38
C HIS A 93 -20.90 -0.89 -23.22
N HIS A 94 -21.94 -0.55 -22.45
CA HIS A 94 -21.86 0.37 -21.31
C HIS A 94 -21.29 -0.28 -20.04
N TYR A 95 -20.05 -0.78 -20.11
CA TYR A 95 -19.31 -1.14 -18.90
C TYR A 95 -18.75 0.12 -18.23
N SER A 96 -18.98 0.28 -16.93
CA SER A 96 -18.57 1.46 -16.17
C SER A 96 -17.05 1.54 -15.98
N SER A 97 -16.36 0.39 -16.10
CA SER A 97 -14.91 0.30 -15.95
C SER A 97 -14.33 -0.92 -16.68
N PRO A 98 -13.01 -0.93 -16.97
CA PRO A 98 -12.31 -2.13 -17.45
C PRO A 98 -12.44 -3.32 -16.48
N PHE A 99 -12.59 -3.04 -15.18
CA PHE A 99 -12.79 -4.05 -14.15
C PHE A 99 -14.13 -4.77 -14.33
N GLU A 100 -15.21 -4.01 -14.52
CA GLU A 100 -16.54 -4.56 -14.77
C GLU A 100 -16.60 -5.33 -16.09
N MET A 101 -15.90 -4.86 -17.13
CA MET A 101 -15.79 -5.59 -18.40
C MET A 101 -15.09 -6.95 -18.25
N THR A 102 -14.06 -7.04 -17.41
CA THR A 102 -13.25 -8.26 -17.25
C THR A 102 -13.86 -9.27 -16.29
N HIS A 103 -14.40 -8.81 -15.17
CA HIS A 103 -14.93 -9.66 -14.11
C HIS A 103 -16.46 -9.80 -14.14
N GLY A 104 -17.16 -9.00 -14.96
CA GLY A 104 -18.63 -9.03 -15.07
C GLY A 104 -19.39 -8.44 -13.88
N THR A 105 -18.68 -7.89 -12.90
CA THR A 105 -19.22 -7.26 -11.69
C THR A 105 -18.34 -6.09 -11.26
N LYS A 106 -18.88 -5.20 -10.43
CA LYS A 106 -18.14 -4.04 -9.91
C LYS A 106 -17.15 -4.47 -8.83
N LEU A 107 -16.11 -3.66 -8.62
CA LEU A 107 -15.03 -3.93 -7.67
C LEU A 107 -15.55 -4.27 -6.25
N PHE A 108 -16.45 -3.44 -5.72
CA PHE A 108 -16.98 -3.62 -4.35
C PHE A 108 -17.97 -4.79 -4.25
N GLU A 109 -18.68 -5.11 -5.32
CA GLU A 109 -19.56 -6.29 -5.37
C GLU A 109 -18.72 -7.57 -5.34
N LEU A 110 -17.65 -7.65 -6.14
CA LEU A 110 -16.71 -8.77 -6.10
C LEU A 110 -16.04 -8.89 -4.73
N ALA A 111 -15.62 -7.78 -4.14
CA ALA A 111 -15.07 -7.78 -2.78
C ALA A 111 -16.09 -8.24 -1.73
N GLY A 112 -17.39 -8.05 -1.94
CA GLY A 112 -18.44 -8.60 -1.08
C GLY A 112 -18.60 -10.13 -1.20
N GLN A 113 -18.18 -10.71 -2.33
CA GLN A 113 -18.35 -12.13 -2.66
C GLN A 113 -17.09 -12.95 -2.38
N GLU A 114 -15.92 -12.39 -2.67
CA GLU A 114 -14.62 -13.07 -2.63
C GLU A 114 -13.78 -12.63 -1.42
N LEU A 115 -13.48 -13.59 -0.54
CA LEU A 115 -12.77 -13.32 0.72
C LEU A 115 -11.33 -12.81 0.52
N GLN A 116 -10.68 -13.17 -0.58
CA GLN A 116 -9.34 -12.64 -0.91
C GLN A 116 -9.42 -11.18 -1.40
N ALA A 117 -10.33 -10.87 -2.32
CA ALA A 117 -10.53 -9.50 -2.81
C ALA A 117 -10.96 -8.57 -1.67
N ASN A 118 -11.85 -9.03 -0.78
CA ASN A 118 -12.27 -8.29 0.41
C ASN A 118 -11.09 -7.90 1.30
N ARG A 119 -10.26 -8.89 1.66
CA ARG A 119 -9.10 -8.68 2.54
C ARG A 119 -8.12 -7.67 1.94
N LEU A 120 -7.76 -7.86 0.68
CA LEU A 120 -6.80 -6.99 0.00
C LEU A 120 -7.35 -5.56 -0.12
N LEU A 121 -8.62 -5.39 -0.47
CA LEU A 121 -9.25 -4.07 -0.60
C LEU A 121 -9.34 -3.36 0.76
N ASN A 122 -9.69 -4.07 1.84
CA ASN A 122 -9.74 -3.51 3.18
C ASN A 122 -8.37 -3.03 3.66
N GLU A 123 -7.32 -3.81 3.43
CA GLU A 123 -5.94 -3.41 3.74
C GLU A 123 -5.54 -2.14 2.99
N ALA A 124 -5.98 -2.01 1.73
CA ALA A 124 -5.71 -0.84 0.92
C ALA A 124 -6.39 0.42 1.43
N ILE A 125 -7.69 0.32 1.73
CA ILE A 125 -8.49 1.41 2.26
C ILE A 125 -7.95 1.84 3.63
N ALA A 126 -7.58 0.89 4.50
CA ALA A 126 -6.98 1.19 5.80
C ALA A 126 -5.71 2.02 5.65
N LEU A 127 -4.81 1.67 4.73
CA LEU A 127 -3.57 2.42 4.52
C LEU A 127 -3.82 3.81 3.92
N TYR A 128 -4.76 3.93 3.00
CA TYR A 128 -5.19 5.22 2.44
C TYR A 128 -5.72 6.14 3.55
N LEU A 129 -6.58 5.62 4.43
CA LEU A 129 -7.14 6.37 5.55
C LEU A 129 -6.06 6.79 6.55
N ILE A 130 -5.13 5.89 6.93
CA ILE A 130 -4.02 6.22 7.82
C ILE A 130 -3.14 7.33 7.22
N SER A 131 -2.82 7.22 5.94
CA SER A 131 -2.00 8.22 5.23
C SER A 131 -2.73 9.57 5.15
N HIS A 132 -4.03 9.55 4.85
CA HIS A 132 -4.86 10.75 4.80
C HIS A 132 -4.99 11.40 6.18
N MET A 133 -5.22 10.61 7.24
CA MET A 133 -5.27 11.09 8.61
C MET A 133 -3.94 11.70 9.05
N LEU A 134 -2.82 11.06 8.73
CA LEU A 134 -1.49 11.60 9.02
C LEU A 134 -1.26 12.93 8.31
N TRP A 135 -1.70 13.05 7.05
CA TRP A 135 -1.61 14.30 6.28
C TRP A 135 -2.46 15.41 6.88
N VAL A 136 -3.71 15.11 7.26
CA VAL A 136 -4.62 16.06 7.93
C VAL A 136 -4.06 16.47 9.30
N ALA A 137 -3.53 15.52 10.07
CA ALA A 137 -2.90 15.78 11.37
C ALA A 137 -1.67 16.69 11.21
N TRP A 138 -0.82 16.43 10.23
CA TRP A 138 0.36 17.25 9.92
C TRP A 138 -0.01 18.68 9.50
N LYS A 139 -1.06 18.84 8.68
CA LYS A 139 -1.62 20.15 8.34
C LYS A 139 -2.19 20.89 9.56
N GLY A 140 -2.66 20.15 10.56
CA GLY A 140 -3.26 20.70 11.79
C GLY A 140 -2.28 20.97 12.94
N THR A 141 -1.02 20.50 12.87
CA THR A 141 -0.06 20.63 13.97
C THR A 141 0.72 21.94 13.92
N ASN A 142 0.11 23.00 14.47
CA ASN A 142 0.82 23.96 15.32
C ASN A 142 0.68 23.63 16.82
N ASN A 143 0.03 22.51 17.21
CA ASN A 143 -0.11 22.10 18.63
C ASN A 143 -0.60 20.64 18.78
N LEU A 144 0.26 19.61 18.83
CA LEU A 144 -0.22 18.28 19.25
C LEU A 144 0.85 17.38 19.86
N ARG A 145 0.52 16.75 21.00
CA ARG A 145 1.30 15.70 21.66
C ARG A 145 0.44 14.43 21.83
N TYR A 146 0.91 13.36 21.17
CA TYR A 146 0.95 11.94 21.55
C TYR A 146 -0.33 11.18 21.96
N ALA A 147 -0.59 10.04 21.30
CA ALA A 147 -0.70 8.73 21.96
C ALA A 147 -0.85 7.60 20.92
N ALA A 148 0.18 6.76 20.79
CA ALA A 148 0.05 5.41 20.27
C ALA A 148 -0.21 4.49 21.47
N GLY A 149 -1.26 3.66 21.41
CA GLY A 149 -1.51 2.66 22.45
C GLY A 149 -2.87 1.97 22.34
N ASP A 150 -2.82 0.73 21.88
CA ASP A 150 -3.64 -0.41 22.36
C ASP A 150 -5.16 -0.42 22.12
N MET A 151 -5.59 -0.57 20.86
CA MET A 151 -6.99 -0.92 20.55
C MET A 151 -7.07 -1.84 19.32
N PHE A 152 -6.69 -3.09 19.46
CA PHE A 152 -7.17 -4.18 18.59
C PHE A 152 -7.72 -5.23 19.53
N GLU A 153 -9.04 -5.46 19.53
CA GLU A 153 -9.56 -6.84 19.59
C GLU A 153 -10.98 -7.01 19.03
N THR A 154 -11.93 -6.05 19.06
CA THR A 154 -13.30 -6.38 18.59
C THR A 154 -14.17 -5.20 18.09
N ILE A 155 -13.83 -4.54 16.98
CA ILE A 155 -14.70 -3.54 16.31
C ILE A 155 -14.52 -3.61 14.77
N PRO A 156 -15.57 -3.51 13.91
CA PRO A 156 -15.41 -3.51 12.45
C PRO A 156 -14.51 -2.36 11.98
N SER A 157 -13.67 -2.60 10.97
CA SER A 157 -12.51 -1.76 10.60
C SER A 157 -12.81 -0.29 10.28
N ALA A 158 -14.08 0.11 10.08
CA ALA A 158 -14.48 1.50 9.85
C ALA A 158 -15.04 2.17 11.13
N ASP A 159 -15.81 1.45 11.95
CA ASP A 159 -16.34 1.95 13.23
C ASP A 159 -15.26 2.02 14.31
N ALA A 160 -14.21 1.19 14.21
CA ALA A 160 -13.04 1.24 15.08
C ALA A 160 -12.28 2.56 14.93
N VAL A 161 -12.19 3.05 13.68
CA VAL A 161 -11.62 4.36 13.34
C VAL A 161 -12.49 5.47 13.93
N PHE A 162 -13.82 5.32 13.86
CA PHE A 162 -14.78 6.26 14.44
C PHE A 162 -14.65 6.39 15.98
N LEU A 163 -14.54 5.26 16.68
CA LEU A 163 -14.44 5.22 18.15
C LEU A 163 -13.04 5.59 18.66
N LYS A 164 -11.97 5.25 17.94
CA LYS A 164 -10.60 5.71 18.26
C LYS A 164 -10.52 7.24 18.17
N VAL A 165 -11.12 7.84 17.14
CA VAL A 165 -11.15 9.30 16.97
C VAL A 165 -12.06 10.00 17.99
N SER A 166 -13.24 9.45 18.32
CA SER A 166 -14.13 10.04 19.33
C SER A 166 -13.60 9.96 20.77
N SER A 167 -12.79 8.95 21.09
CA SER A 167 -12.20 8.79 22.43
C SER A 167 -10.87 9.53 22.61
N GLU A 168 -10.07 9.68 21.56
CA GLU A 168 -8.84 10.51 21.57
C GLU A 168 -9.15 12.01 21.53
N PHE A 169 -10.35 12.40 21.07
CA PHE A 169 -10.78 13.79 21.00
C PHE A 169 -12.20 13.98 21.54
N PRO A 170 -12.45 13.77 22.85
CA PRO A 170 -13.80 13.80 23.43
C PRO A 170 -14.49 15.17 23.28
N HIS A 171 -13.72 16.25 23.11
CA HIS A 171 -14.24 17.60 22.88
C HIS A 171 -14.48 17.95 21.39
N LYS A 172 -14.14 17.07 20.44
CA LYS A 172 -14.27 17.34 18.99
C LYS A 172 -15.38 16.53 18.29
N ASN A 173 -16.21 15.82 19.06
CA ASN A 173 -17.39 15.10 18.56
C ASN A 173 -18.34 15.99 17.73
N ALA A 174 -18.36 17.31 17.97
CA ALA A 174 -19.25 18.25 17.28
C ALA A 174 -18.91 18.45 15.78
N TYR A 175 -17.68 18.17 15.34
CA TYR A 175 -17.25 18.41 13.96
C TYR A 175 -17.04 17.13 13.13
N PHE A 176 -16.84 15.99 13.80
CA PHE A 176 -16.47 14.73 13.14
C PHE A 176 -17.71 13.90 12.73
N VAL A 177 -18.77 13.93 13.54
CA VAL A 177 -20.01 13.15 13.29
C VAL A 177 -20.76 13.62 12.04
N PRO A 178 -20.95 14.93 11.77
CA PRO A 178 -21.70 15.37 10.59
C PRO A 178 -20.98 15.06 9.27
N PHE A 179 -19.64 15.16 9.24
CA PHE A 179 -18.83 14.92 8.03
C PHE A 179 -18.86 13.46 7.61
N LEU A 180 -18.85 12.53 8.57
CA LEU A 180 -18.96 11.09 8.30
C LEU A 180 -20.39 10.64 7.99
N VAL A 181 -21.41 11.26 8.61
CA VAL A 181 -22.82 11.05 8.23
C VAL A 181 -23.07 11.53 6.79
N SER A 182 -22.47 12.65 6.37
CA SER A 182 -22.52 13.11 4.98
C SER A 182 -21.81 12.16 4.01
N LEU A 183 -20.73 11.50 4.43
CA LEU A 183 -20.01 10.52 3.59
C LEU A 183 -20.79 9.21 3.43
N ILE A 184 -21.52 8.78 4.47
CA ILE A 184 -22.38 7.58 4.45
C ILE A 184 -23.69 7.84 3.67
N HIS A 185 -24.19 9.08 3.68
CA HIS A 185 -25.37 9.48 2.91
C HIS A 185 -25.07 9.93 1.46
N MET A 186 -23.81 9.97 1.04
CA MET A 186 -23.44 10.34 -0.33
C MET A 186 -23.57 9.18 -1.34
N ASP A 187 -24.10 8.03 -0.90
CA ASP A 187 -24.33 6.84 -1.74
C ASP A 187 -25.75 6.28 -1.51
N ARG A 188 -26.75 7.16 -1.61
CA ARG A 188 -28.17 6.80 -1.80
C ARG A 188 -28.76 7.53 -3.00
#